data_AF-A0A0G4MKU1-F1
#
_entry.id   AF-A0A0G4MKU1-F1
#
_cell.length_a   1.000
_cell.length_b   1.000
_cell.length_c   1.000
_cell.angle_alpha   90.00
_cell.angle_beta   90.00
_cell.angle_gamma   90.00
#
_symmetry.space_group_name_H-M   'P 1'
#
loop_
_entity.id
_entity.type
_entity.pdbx_description
1 polymer ?
#
loop_
_entity_poly.entity_id
_entity_poly.type
_entity_poly.pdbx_seq_one_letter_code
_entity_poly.pdbx_strand_id
1 'polypeptide(L)'
;TYDVVATVFFLDTAPNLVRYLETILSCLKPGGLLVNVGPLLWHFENNAPGNHGRDDDGDGEHDYNNSSGIADPGSFELADDEVMALVERVGFVVEARETDRPAPYIQDDESMMQTLYRASTWV
;
A
#
# COMPACT_ATOMS: atom_id res chain seq x y z
N THR A 1 15.21 -0.36 -14.62
CA THR A 1 14.52 0.88 -14.24
C THR A 1 13.42 1.17 -15.24
N TYR A 2 12.34 1.80 -14.78
CA TYR A 2 11.10 2.01 -15.51
C TYR A 2 10.79 3.51 -15.64
N ASP A 3 10.06 3.88 -16.68
CA ASP A 3 9.59 5.27 -16.87
C ASP A 3 8.32 5.54 -16.04
N VAL A 4 7.47 4.52 -15.88
CA VAL A 4 6.24 4.58 -15.11
C VAL A 4 6.04 3.27 -14.35
N VAL A 5 5.55 3.35 -13.12
CA VAL A 5 5.01 2.23 -12.35
C VAL A 5 3.54 2.52 -12.08
N ALA A 6 2.65 1.58 -12.41
CA ALA A 6 1.23 1.69 -12.15
C ALA A 6 0.83 0.67 -11.08
N THR A 7 0.15 1.14 -10.04
CA THR A 7 -0.40 0.33 -8.95
C THR A 7 -1.92 0.43 -9.01
N VAL A 8 -2.60 -0.70 -9.11
CA VAL A 8 -4.06 -0.77 -9.25
C VAL A 8 -4.59 -1.80 -8.27
N PHE A 9 -5.27 -1.37 -7.20
CA PHE A 9 -5.68 -2.23 -6.08
C PHE A 9 -4.49 -3.03 -5.51
N PHE A 10 -3.39 -2.34 -5.20
CA PHE A 10 -2.12 -2.99 -4.84
C PHE A 10 -1.47 -2.44 -3.57
N LEU A 11 -1.48 -1.12 -3.35
CA LEU A 11 -0.71 -0.55 -2.22
C LEU A 11 -1.19 -1.04 -0.86
N ASP A 12 -2.47 -1.39 -0.75
CA ASP A 12 -3.09 -1.92 0.47
C ASP A 12 -2.83 -3.41 0.71
N THR A 13 -2.10 -4.09 -0.20
CA THR A 13 -1.55 -5.43 0.03
C THR A 13 -0.21 -5.39 0.77
N ALA A 14 0.34 -4.21 1.04
CA ALA A 14 1.59 -4.07 1.75
C ALA A 14 1.36 -4.30 3.26
N PRO A 15 2.16 -5.15 3.92
CA PRO A 15 2.25 -5.08 5.39
C PRO A 15 2.90 -3.75 5.78
N ASN A 16 3.92 -3.32 5.03
CA ASN A 16 4.63 -2.08 5.28
C ASN A 16 4.70 -1.27 3.98
N LEU A 17 3.86 -0.24 3.88
CA LEU A 17 3.76 0.60 2.68
C LEU A 17 5.07 1.34 2.35
N VAL A 18 5.87 1.70 3.37
CA VAL A 18 7.15 2.41 3.16
C VAL A 18 8.05 1.58 2.24
N ARG A 19 8.14 0.26 2.48
CA ARG A 19 8.96 -0.63 1.65
C ARG A 19 8.48 -0.72 0.21
N TYR A 20 7.17 -0.71 -0.01
CA TYR A 20 6.61 -0.68 -1.36
C TYR A 20 7.02 0.61 -2.08
N LEU A 21 6.85 1.76 -1.42
CA LEU A 21 7.20 3.07 -2.00
C LEU A 21 8.71 3.19 -2.28
N GLU A 22 9.58 2.73 -1.37
CA GLU A 22 11.03 2.68 -1.57
C GLU A 22 11.42 1.79 -2.76
N THR A 23 10.79 0.62 -2.88
CA THR A 23 11.02 -0.30 -4.00
C THR A 23 10.58 0.35 -5.31
N ILE A 24 9.40 0.97 -5.34
CA ILE A 24 8.88 1.66 -6.52
C ILE A 24 9.82 2.81 -6.92
N LEU A 25 10.25 3.63 -5.96
CA LEU A 25 11.19 4.73 -6.20
C LEU A 25 12.52 4.20 -6.78
N SER A 26 13.08 3.12 -6.22
CA SER A 26 14.32 2.50 -6.72
C SER A 26 14.18 1.93 -8.14
N CYS A 27 12.96 1.55 -8.51
CA CYS A 27 12.64 1.01 -9.82
C CYS A 27 12.48 2.10 -10.87
N LEU A 28 12.12 3.33 -10.49
CA LEU A 28 11.88 4.44 -11.40
C LEU A 28 13.18 5.12 -11.84
N LYS A 29 13.21 5.60 -13.09
CA LYS A 29 14.22 6.56 -13.54
C LYS A 29 13.98 7.91 -12.85
N PRO A 30 14.98 8.80 -12.73
CA PRO A 30 14.75 10.18 -12.33
C PRO A 30 13.68 10.84 -13.23
N GLY A 31 12.65 11.42 -12.62
CA GLY A 31 11.49 11.98 -13.32
C GLY A 31 10.47 10.94 -13.82
N GLY A 32 10.62 9.67 -13.46
CA GLY A 32 9.62 8.64 -13.70
C GLY A 32 8.38 8.84 -12.81
N LEU A 33 7.26 8.26 -13.23
CA LEU A 33 5.96 8.46 -12.58
C LEU A 33 5.51 7.22 -11.81
N LEU A 34 4.89 7.45 -10.65
CA LEU A 34 4.07 6.46 -9.97
C LEU A 34 2.61 6.86 -10.19
N VAL A 35 1.80 5.94 -10.74
CA VAL A 35 0.34 6.13 -10.85
C VAL A 35 -0.33 5.13 -9.92
N ASN A 36 -1.23 5.60 -9.05
CA ASN A 36 -2.02 4.74 -8.18
C ASN A 36 -3.51 4.89 -8.45
N VAL A 37 -4.22 3.77 -8.47
CA VAL A 37 -5.68 3.69 -8.49
C VAL A 37 -6.11 2.57 -7.53
N GLY A 38 -6.66 2.91 -6.38
CA GLY A 38 -7.17 1.86 -5.50
C GLY A 38 -7.75 2.35 -4.18
N PRO A 39 -8.42 1.46 -3.45
CA PRO A 39 -8.77 1.69 -2.06
C PRO A 39 -7.55 1.58 -1.14
N LEU A 40 -7.78 1.80 0.15
CA LEU A 40 -6.88 1.44 1.24
C LEU A 40 -7.57 0.40 2.13
N LEU A 41 -7.91 -0.76 1.57
CA LEU A 41 -8.41 -1.89 2.35
C LEU A 41 -7.22 -2.75 2.79
N TRP A 42 -6.64 -2.39 3.93
CA TRP A 42 -5.41 -3.00 4.43
C TRP A 42 -5.57 -4.50 4.68
N HIS A 43 -4.87 -5.30 3.86
CA HIS A 43 -5.05 -6.76 3.82
C HIS A 43 -4.72 -7.44 5.15
N PHE A 44 -3.88 -6.81 5.97
CA PHE A 44 -3.33 -7.38 7.20
C PHE A 44 -3.81 -6.69 8.47
N GLU A 45 -4.80 -5.80 8.41
CA GLU A 45 -5.33 -5.03 9.57
C GLU A 45 -5.61 -5.91 10.79
N ASN A 46 -6.16 -7.11 10.57
CA ASN A 46 -6.50 -8.04 11.65
C ASN A 46 -5.52 -9.21 11.79
N ASN A 47 -4.48 -9.26 10.95
CA ASN A 47 -3.61 -10.44 10.84
C ASN A 47 -2.24 -10.14 10.20
N ALA A 48 -1.47 -9.24 10.82
CA ALA A 48 -0.11 -8.91 10.40
C ALA A 48 0.75 -10.18 10.22
N PRO A 49 1.42 -10.37 9.07
CA PRO A 49 2.32 -11.51 8.89
C PRO A 49 3.49 -11.40 9.88
N GLY A 50 3.88 -12.52 10.48
CA GLY A 50 4.89 -12.55 11.54
C GLY A 50 4.32 -12.49 12.97
N ASN A 51 3.06 -12.08 13.15
CA ASN A 51 2.41 -11.99 14.47
C ASN A 51 1.80 -13.32 14.97
N HIS A 52 2.29 -14.47 14.48
CA HIS A 52 1.82 -15.83 14.83
C HIS A 52 2.83 -16.62 15.65
N GLY A 53 3.59 -15.92 16.50
CA GLY A 53 4.43 -16.51 17.55
C GLY A 53 3.69 -16.50 18.88
N ARG A 54 3.98 -17.47 19.74
CA ARG A 54 3.30 -17.72 21.03
C ARG A 54 3.65 -16.70 22.14
N ASP A 55 4.25 -15.59 21.75
CA ASP A 55 4.86 -14.59 22.61
C ASP A 55 4.16 -13.26 22.30
N ASP A 56 3.34 -12.82 23.25
CA ASP A 56 2.45 -11.65 23.26
C ASP A 56 3.23 -10.35 23.55
N ASP A 57 4.49 -10.33 23.13
CA ASP A 57 5.52 -9.41 23.63
C ASP A 57 6.12 -8.56 22.49
N GLY A 58 5.98 -9.00 21.23
CA GLY A 58 6.55 -8.31 20.07
C GLY A 58 8.08 -8.16 20.12
N ASP A 59 8.75 -8.95 20.95
CA ASP A 59 10.18 -8.85 21.29
C ASP A 59 11.06 -9.86 20.54
N GLY A 60 10.48 -10.57 19.56
CA GLY A 60 11.23 -11.43 18.65
C GLY A 60 12.42 -10.67 18.06
N GLU A 61 13.62 -11.18 18.29
CA GLU A 61 14.89 -10.58 17.88
C GLU A 61 14.93 -10.48 16.34
N HIS A 62 14.43 -9.38 15.79
CA HIS A 62 14.46 -9.10 14.37
C HIS A 62 15.89 -8.79 13.94
N ASP A 63 16.51 -9.73 13.23
CA ASP A 63 17.80 -9.51 12.61
C ASP A 63 17.64 -8.53 11.44
N TYR A 64 18.02 -7.28 11.64
CA TYR A 64 17.99 -6.23 10.60
C TYR A 64 18.85 -6.59 9.37
N ASN A 65 19.75 -7.57 9.47
CA ASN A 65 20.55 -8.04 8.34
C ASN A 65 19.84 -9.10 7.48
N ASN A 66 18.66 -9.60 7.91
CA ASN A 66 17.95 -10.65 7.19
C ASN A 66 16.46 -10.30 7.03
N SER A 67 15.98 -10.23 5.78
CA SER A 67 14.57 -9.96 5.49
C SER A 67 13.77 -11.26 5.50
N SER A 68 12.71 -11.29 6.30
CA SER A 68 11.64 -12.28 6.26
C SER A 68 10.54 -11.93 5.24
N GLY A 69 10.78 -10.90 4.41
CA GLY A 69 9.90 -10.47 3.34
C GLY A 69 8.61 -9.86 3.89
N ILE A 70 7.46 -10.45 3.55
CA ILE A 70 6.16 -9.93 3.96
C ILE A 70 5.90 -10.07 5.48
N ALA A 71 6.68 -10.91 6.17
CA ALA A 71 6.63 -11.08 7.63
C ALA A 71 7.57 -10.14 8.38
N ASP A 72 8.25 -9.24 7.68
CA ASP A 72 9.03 -8.21 8.36
C ASP A 72 8.11 -7.30 9.19
N PRO A 73 8.59 -6.81 10.33
CA PRO A 73 7.76 -6.07 11.27
C PRO A 73 7.42 -4.67 10.72
N GLY A 74 6.46 -4.03 11.39
CA GLY A 74 5.98 -2.70 11.03
C GLY A 74 4.76 -2.75 10.11
N SER A 75 3.77 -3.56 10.48
CA SER A 75 2.42 -3.45 9.91
C SER A 75 1.75 -2.19 10.43
N PHE A 76 1.20 -1.37 9.54
CA PHE A 76 0.44 -0.19 9.91
C PHE A 76 -0.57 0.19 8.83
N GLU A 77 -1.71 0.70 9.27
CA GLU A 77 -2.86 1.04 8.44
C GLU A 77 -3.01 2.57 8.37
N LEU A 78 -2.54 3.18 7.27
CA LEU A 78 -2.62 4.63 7.07
C LEU A 78 -3.97 5.05 6.45
N ALA A 79 -4.45 6.23 6.85
CA ALA A 79 -5.50 6.94 6.13
C ALA A 79 -4.96 7.55 4.82
N ASP A 80 -5.85 7.93 3.89
CA ASP A 80 -5.46 8.43 2.56
C ASP A 80 -4.65 9.74 2.62
N ASP A 81 -4.93 10.63 3.56
CA ASP A 81 -4.12 11.83 3.81
C ASP A 81 -2.73 11.51 4.38
N GLU A 82 -2.63 10.51 5.25
CA GLU A 82 -1.35 10.02 5.79
C GLU A 82 -0.51 9.31 4.72
N VAL A 83 -1.13 8.53 3.83
CA VAL A 83 -0.47 7.94 2.65
C VAL A 83 0.13 9.05 1.79
N MET A 84 -0.58 10.16 1.60
CA MET A 84 -0.09 11.26 0.77
C MET A 84 1.05 12.03 1.41
N ALA A 85 0.96 12.28 2.72
CA ALA A 85 2.09 12.82 3.48
C ALA A 85 3.32 11.89 3.41
N LEU A 86 3.12 10.56 3.44
CA LEU A 86 4.20 9.59 3.33
C LEU A 86 4.82 9.59 1.93
N VAL A 87 4.02 9.60 0.86
CA VAL A 87 4.49 9.64 -0.53
C VAL A 87 5.41 10.83 -0.78
N GLU A 88 5.02 12.02 -0.31
CA GLU A 88 5.88 13.22 -0.39
C GLU A 88 7.16 13.07 0.43
N ARG A 89 7.06 12.47 1.63
CA ARG A 89 8.21 12.28 2.53
C ARG A 89 9.22 11.25 2.00
N VAL A 90 8.78 10.27 1.23
CA VAL A 90 9.65 9.31 0.53
C VAL A 90 10.42 9.99 -0.62
N GLY A 91 9.91 11.11 -1.15
CA GLY A 91 10.60 11.93 -2.15
C GLY A 91 9.85 12.07 -3.48
N PHE A 92 8.59 11.68 -3.55
CA PHE A 92 7.73 11.97 -4.69
C PHE A 92 7.15 13.39 -4.58
N VAL A 93 6.70 13.92 -5.72
CA VAL A 93 5.88 15.13 -5.80
C VAL A 93 4.54 14.71 -6.37
N VAL A 94 3.45 15.04 -5.66
CA VAL A 94 2.10 14.71 -6.12
C VAL A 94 1.66 15.74 -7.15
N GLU A 95 1.42 15.29 -8.38
CA GLU A 95 1.01 16.12 -9.52
C GLU A 95 -0.52 16.20 -9.64
N ALA A 96 -1.23 15.12 -9.29
CA ALA A 96 -2.68 15.07 -9.31
C ALA A 96 -3.23 14.09 -8.27
N ARG A 97 -4.39 14.42 -7.68
CA ARG A 97 -5.13 13.54 -6.76
C ARG A 97 -6.63 13.74 -6.93
N GLU A 98 -7.36 12.64 -7.00
CA GLU A 98 -8.82 12.57 -7.01
C GLU A 98 -9.24 11.50 -5.99
N THR A 99 -10.14 11.85 -5.06
CA THR A 99 -10.67 10.93 -4.05
C THR A 99 -12.09 10.52 -4.37
N ASP A 100 -12.63 9.55 -3.62
CA ASP A 100 -14.03 9.13 -3.68
C ASP A 100 -14.50 8.55 -5.02
N ARG A 101 -13.57 8.14 -5.89
CA ARG A 101 -13.91 7.55 -7.18
C ARG A 101 -14.53 6.17 -6.98
N PRO A 102 -15.78 5.92 -7.40
CA PRO A 102 -16.38 4.59 -7.29
C PRO A 102 -15.61 3.56 -8.12
N ALA A 103 -15.17 2.48 -7.48
CA ALA A 103 -14.41 1.42 -8.11
C ALA A 103 -14.95 0.04 -7.68
N PRO A 104 -15.70 -0.68 -8.54
CA PRO A 104 -16.10 -2.06 -8.27
C PRO A 104 -14.91 -3.01 -8.43
N TYR A 105 -14.96 -4.16 -7.74
CA TYR A 105 -13.97 -5.22 -7.88
C TYR A 105 -14.66 -6.59 -7.86
N ILE A 106 -14.61 -7.32 -8.98
CA ILE A 106 -15.31 -8.62 -9.16
C ILE A 106 -16.80 -8.50 -8.74
N GLN A 107 -17.44 -7.41 -9.16
CA GLN A 107 -18.83 -7.11 -8.82
C GLN A 107 -19.77 -7.71 -9.87
N ASP A 108 -20.85 -8.33 -9.40
CA ASP A 108 -22.01 -8.69 -10.21
C ASP A 108 -22.97 -7.48 -10.29
N ASP A 109 -23.21 -6.95 -11.49
CA ASP A 109 -24.06 -5.78 -11.71
C ASP A 109 -25.56 -6.09 -11.56
N GLU A 110 -25.97 -7.36 -11.64
CA GLU A 110 -27.33 -7.81 -11.39
C GLU A 110 -27.63 -8.07 -9.90
N SER A 111 -26.59 -8.16 -9.06
CA SER A 111 -26.74 -8.39 -7.63
C SER A 111 -27.46 -7.24 -6.91
N MET A 112 -28.40 -7.57 -6.03
CA MET A 112 -29.02 -6.59 -5.13
C MET A 112 -28.03 -6.01 -4.10
N MET A 113 -26.93 -6.71 -3.82
CA MET A 113 -25.85 -6.26 -2.96
C MET A 113 -24.66 -5.82 -3.82
N GLN A 114 -24.25 -4.56 -3.65
CA GLN A 114 -23.12 -3.96 -4.36
C GLN A 114 -22.00 -3.65 -3.38
N THR A 115 -20.79 -4.14 -3.65
CA THR A 115 -19.57 -3.84 -2.91
C THR A 115 -18.74 -2.89 -3.74
N LEU A 116 -18.72 -1.62 -3.33
CA LEU A 116 -18.02 -0.56 -4.02
C LEU A 116 -16.93 0.02 -3.13
N TYR A 117 -15.74 0.18 -3.71
CA TYR A 117 -14.66 0.94 -3.10
C TYR A 117 -14.77 2.40 -3.50
N ARG A 118 -14.37 3.28 -2.58
CA ARG A 118 -14.08 4.69 -2.85
C ARG A 118 -12.58 4.81 -3.04
N ALA A 119 -12.13 4.72 -4.28
CA ALA A 119 -10.72 4.70 -4.61
C ALA A 119 -10.11 6.11 -4.57
N SER A 120 -8.86 6.16 -4.12
CA SER A 120 -7.98 7.30 -4.28
C SER A 120 -7.17 7.08 -5.56
N THR A 121 -7.15 8.09 -6.43
CA THR A 121 -6.38 8.09 -7.68
C THR A 121 -5.40 9.24 -7.65
N TRP A 122 -4.13 8.95 -7.85
CA TRP A 122 -3.10 9.99 -7.84
C TRP A 122 -1.91 9.64 -8.72
N VAL A 123 -1.19 10.69 -9.11
CA VAL A 123 0.07 10.68 -9.86
C VAL A 123 1.07 11.52 -9.10
#